data_AF-A0A3D1UM48-F1
#
_entry.id   AF-A0A3D1UM48-F1
#
_cell.length_a   1.000
_cell.length_b   1.000
_cell.length_c   1.000
_cell.angle_alpha   90.00
_cell.angle_beta   90.00
_cell.angle_gamma   90.00
#
_symmetry.space_group_name_H-M   'P 1'
#
loop_
_entity.id
_entity.type
_entity.pdbx_description
1 polymer ?
#
loop_
_entity_poly.entity_id
_entity_poly.type
_entity_poly.pdbx_seq_one_letter_code
_entity_poly.pdbx_strand_id
1 'polypeptide(L)'
;MYSKKDRKTESRPEKPLKNKRHELFCNVYAHELWGRPAEAAEKAGYKPSQKTIRDLFENPDIRARIRFLRECLADQSIADDAWIRENFIDIIMNADKAADKIRALATLHRAVVAGKRPDNRRKDGEDSPESLLSFFEGGEDGEDY
;
A
#
# COMPACT_ATOMS: atom_id res chain seq x y z
N MET A 1 33.50 42.61 -2.45
CA MET A 1 33.85 41.29 -1.85
C MET A 1 32.76 40.32 -2.23
N TYR A 2 33.10 39.28 -3.02
CA TYR A 2 32.13 38.37 -3.63
C TYR A 2 31.35 37.56 -2.60
N SER A 3 30.02 37.58 -2.77
CA SER A 3 29.01 36.83 -2.06
C SER A 3 29.43 35.36 -1.87
N LYS A 4 29.41 34.88 -0.63
CA LYS A 4 29.62 33.47 -0.30
C LYS A 4 28.53 32.68 -1.01
N LYS A 5 28.95 31.91 -2.02
CA LYS A 5 28.13 30.93 -2.74
C LYS A 5 27.34 30.09 -1.73
N ASP A 6 26.03 30.28 -1.70
CA ASP A 6 25.10 29.30 -1.18
C ASP A 6 25.29 28.02 -2.01
N ARG A 7 26.13 27.11 -1.50
CA ARG A 7 26.08 25.72 -1.94
C ARG A 7 24.71 25.21 -1.52
N LYS A 8 23.73 25.30 -2.42
CA LYS A 8 22.59 24.39 -2.44
C LYS A 8 23.20 22.99 -2.50
N THR A 9 23.43 22.39 -1.35
CA THR A 9 23.52 20.94 -1.25
C THR A 9 22.22 20.43 -1.81
N GLU A 10 22.24 19.97 -3.06
CA GLU A 10 21.13 19.24 -3.65
C GLU A 10 20.77 18.13 -2.67
N SER A 11 19.58 18.21 -2.08
CA SER A 11 19.07 17.15 -1.22
C SER A 11 19.06 15.88 -2.06
N ARG A 12 19.77 14.84 -1.63
CA ARG A 12 19.77 13.52 -2.28
C ARG A 12 18.86 12.59 -1.46
N PRO A 13 17.54 12.64 -1.68
CA PRO A 13 16.58 11.94 -0.81
C PRO A 13 16.65 10.42 -0.94
N GLU A 14 17.30 9.89 -1.98
CA GLU A 14 17.58 8.46 -2.16
C GLU A 14 18.52 7.90 -1.09
N LYS A 15 19.47 8.73 -0.62
CA LYS A 15 20.45 8.32 0.37
C LYS A 15 19.94 8.60 1.79
N PRO A 16 20.25 7.72 2.75
CA PRO A 16 19.95 7.99 4.16
C PRO A 16 20.56 9.31 4.62
N LEU A 17 19.82 10.03 5.48
CA LEU A 17 20.31 11.26 6.10
C LEU A 17 21.50 10.94 7.02
N LYS A 18 22.50 11.83 7.04
CA LYS A 18 23.69 11.67 7.90
C LYS A 18 23.34 11.60 9.38
N ASN A 19 22.31 12.33 9.80
CA ASN A 19 21.82 12.27 11.18
C ASN A 19 20.89 11.07 11.33
N LYS A 20 21.35 10.06 12.08
CA LYS A 20 20.60 8.82 12.34
C LYS A 20 19.22 9.07 12.95
N ARG A 21 19.06 10.09 13.79
CA ARG A 21 17.76 10.41 14.41
C ARG A 21 16.78 11.02 13.42
N HIS A 22 17.26 11.88 12.50
CA HIS A 22 16.44 12.38 11.41
C HIS A 22 16.02 11.26 10.47
N GLU A 23 16.95 10.37 10.12
CA GLU A 23 16.65 9.22 9.28
C GLU A 23 15.62 8.30 9.95
N LEU A 24 15.79 7.98 11.23
CA LEU A 24 14.84 7.16 11.98
C LEU A 24 13.45 7.80 12.04
N PHE A 25 13.39 9.12 12.28
CA PHE A 25 12.14 9.88 12.20
C PHE A 25 11.47 9.76 10.83
N CYS A 26 12.23 9.94 9.74
CA CYS A 26 11.70 9.83 8.38
C CYS A 26 11.12 8.44 8.11
N ASN A 27 11.83 7.38 8.47
CA ASN A 27 11.37 6.01 8.27
C ASN A 27 10.09 5.71 9.07
N VAL A 28 10.09 6.00 10.37
CA VAL A 28 8.94 5.74 11.23
C VAL A 28 7.71 6.55 10.78
N TYR A 29 7.90 7.83 10.46
CA TYR A 29 6.81 8.69 10.03
C TYR A 29 6.26 8.32 8.64
N ALA A 30 7.12 7.89 7.71
CA ALA A 30 6.71 7.52 6.37
C ALA A 30 5.98 6.17 6.31
N HIS A 31 6.40 5.18 7.12
CA HIS A 31 5.91 3.80 7.03
C HIS A 31 4.84 3.45 8.09
N GLU A 32 4.99 3.90 9.33
CA GLU A 32 4.16 3.40 10.45
C GLU A 32 3.19 4.46 11.00
N LEU A 33 3.67 5.69 11.17
CA LEU A 33 3.01 6.72 11.97
C LEU A 33 2.65 7.97 11.15
N TRP A 34 2.14 7.74 9.93
CA TRP A 34 1.70 8.84 9.06
C TRP A 34 0.61 9.66 9.74
N GLY A 35 0.76 10.99 9.75
CA GLY A 35 -0.16 11.91 10.42
C GLY A 35 0.00 11.97 11.94
N ARG A 36 0.91 11.20 12.54
CA ARG A 36 1.20 11.17 13.98
C ARG A 36 2.66 11.58 14.26
N PRO A 37 3.05 12.84 13.97
CA PRO A 37 4.45 13.26 14.02
C PRO A 37 5.05 13.28 15.43
N ALA A 38 4.23 13.51 16.46
CA ALA A 38 4.70 13.50 17.85
C ALA A 38 5.21 12.11 18.26
N GLU A 39 4.47 11.06 17.93
CA GLU A 39 4.83 9.68 18.24
C GLU A 39 6.00 9.18 17.40
N ALA A 40 6.06 9.58 16.12
CA ALA A 40 7.21 9.30 15.28
C ALA A 40 8.48 9.96 15.81
N ALA A 41 8.37 11.21 16.29
CA ALA A 41 9.47 11.93 16.92
C ALA A 41 9.92 11.25 18.22
N GLU A 42 8.97 10.81 19.06
CA GLU A 42 9.25 10.07 20.29
C GLU A 42 9.97 8.74 20.00
N LYS A 43 9.48 7.93 19.05
CA LYS A 43 10.16 6.70 18.60
C LYS A 43 11.57 6.97 18.04
N ALA A 44 11.78 8.12 17.42
CA ALA A 44 13.09 8.56 16.94
C ALA A 44 13.99 9.16 18.04
N GLY A 45 13.55 9.13 19.30
CA GLY A 45 14.27 9.58 20.49
C GLY A 45 14.20 11.09 20.75
N TYR A 46 13.33 11.83 20.07
CA TYR A 46 13.07 13.24 20.34
C TYR A 46 12.09 13.41 21.49
N LYS A 47 12.24 14.51 22.22
CA LYS A 47 11.20 14.95 23.14
C LYS A 47 10.02 15.45 22.31
N PRO A 48 8.82 14.83 22.40
CA PRO A 48 7.68 15.24 21.61
C PRO A 48 7.23 16.63 22.06
N SER A 49 7.50 17.64 21.23
CA SER A 49 7.06 19.01 21.46
C SER A 49 6.71 19.67 20.13
N GLN A 50 5.76 20.60 20.15
CA GLN A 50 5.34 21.33 18.94
C GLN A 50 6.51 22.02 18.25
N LYS A 51 7.43 22.60 19.03
CA LYS A 51 8.65 23.22 18.51
C LYS A 51 9.53 22.20 17.79
N THR A 52 9.82 21.06 18.43
CA THR A 52 10.67 20.03 17.83
C THR A 52 10.08 19.45 16.54
N ILE A 53 8.77 19.21 16.51
CA ILE A 53 8.08 18.73 15.32
C ILE A 53 8.15 19.76 14.19
N ARG A 54 7.91 21.04 14.53
CA ARG A 54 8.04 22.14 13.57
C ARG A 54 9.45 22.24 13.01
N ASP A 55 10.48 22.20 13.86
CA ASP A 55 11.88 22.25 13.44
C ASP A 55 12.24 21.07 12.51
N LEU A 56 11.73 19.86 12.79
CA LEU A 56 11.91 18.69 11.94
C LEU A 56 11.27 18.87 10.56
N PHE A 57 10.06 19.41 10.49
CA PHE A 57 9.39 19.65 9.21
C PHE A 57 9.91 20.89 8.49
N GLU A 58 10.50 21.86 9.16
CA GLU A 58 11.14 23.01 8.53
C GLU A 58 12.39 22.60 7.75
N ASN A 59 13.06 21.51 8.16
CA ASN A 59 14.20 20.95 7.47
C ASN A 59 13.82 20.38 6.08
N PRO A 60 14.34 20.95 4.97
CA PRO A 60 14.00 20.51 3.62
C PRO A 60 14.45 19.07 3.32
N ASP A 61 15.57 18.61 3.87
CA ASP A 61 16.10 17.27 3.63
C ASP A 61 15.18 16.20 4.24
N ILE A 62 14.61 16.47 5.42
CA ILE A 62 13.65 15.59 6.08
C ILE A 62 12.37 15.49 5.26
N ARG A 63 11.84 16.63 4.79
CA ARG A 63 10.64 16.63 3.93
C ARG A 63 10.88 15.86 2.63
N ALA A 64 12.02 16.07 1.99
CA ALA A 64 12.39 15.38 0.76
C ALA A 64 12.54 13.87 0.99
N ARG A 65 13.19 13.45 2.08
CA ARG A 65 13.35 12.05 2.46
C ARG A 65 12.02 11.36 2.75
N ILE A 66 11.12 12.00 3.52
CA ILE A 66 9.78 11.47 3.80
C ILE A 66 9.00 11.29 2.51
N ARG A 67 9.04 12.28 1.60
CA ARG A 67 8.35 12.17 0.30
C ARG A 67 8.87 10.98 -0.50
N PHE A 68 10.19 10.87 -0.64
CA PHE A 68 10.81 9.77 -1.37
C PHE A 68 10.43 8.40 -0.80
N LEU A 69 10.52 8.22 0.53
CA LEU A 69 10.15 6.94 1.16
C LEU A 69 8.68 6.56 0.90
N ARG A 70 7.79 7.56 0.80
CA ARG A 70 6.37 7.32 0.50
C ARG A 70 6.11 7.04 -0.97
N GLU A 71 6.86 7.67 -1.87
CA GLU A 71 6.84 7.33 -3.30
C GLU A 71 7.27 5.87 -3.49
N CYS A 72 8.38 5.45 -2.88
CA CYS A 72 8.82 4.06 -2.90
C CYS A 72 7.77 3.10 -2.33
N LEU A 73 7.11 3.46 -1.22
CA LEU A 73 6.06 2.62 -0.63
C LEU A 73 4.84 2.51 -1.56
N ALA A 74 4.47 3.58 -2.24
CA ALA A 74 3.38 3.57 -3.22
C ALA A 74 3.73 2.69 -4.43
N ASP A 75 4.94 2.85 -4.96
CA ASP A 75 5.43 2.04 -6.08
C ASP A 75 5.50 0.55 -5.72
N GLN A 76 5.97 0.24 -4.50
CA GLN A 76 6.00 -1.13 -3.99
C GLN A 76 4.58 -1.69 -3.84
N SER A 77 3.62 -0.91 -3.33
CA SER A 77 2.22 -1.35 -3.26
C SER A 77 1.63 -1.65 -4.64
N ILE A 78 2.02 -0.90 -5.68
CA ILE A 78 1.57 -1.16 -7.05
C ILE A 78 2.21 -2.44 -7.59
N ALA A 79 3.50 -2.64 -7.34
CA ALA A 79 4.22 -3.86 -7.73
C ALA A 79 3.64 -5.09 -7.04
N ASP A 80 3.35 -5.01 -5.74
CA ASP A 80 2.71 -6.09 -4.97
C ASP A 80 1.31 -6.40 -5.53
N ASP A 81 0.49 -5.38 -5.80
CA ASP A 81 -0.83 -5.54 -6.40
C ASP A 81 -0.75 -6.16 -7.82
N ALA A 82 0.31 -5.88 -8.59
CA ALA A 82 0.55 -6.51 -9.89
C ALA A 82 0.98 -7.99 -9.74
N TRP A 83 1.92 -8.26 -8.83
CA TRP A 83 2.41 -9.61 -8.56
C TRP A 83 1.31 -10.54 -8.03
N ILE A 84 0.45 -10.05 -7.15
CA ILE A 84 -0.72 -10.79 -6.65
C ILE A 84 -1.65 -11.17 -7.82
N ARG A 85 -1.89 -10.24 -8.75
CA ARG A 85 -2.74 -10.51 -9.93
C ARG A 85 -2.11 -11.55 -10.86
N GLU A 86 -0.80 -11.47 -11.08
CA GLU A 86 -0.06 -12.45 -11.88
C GLU A 86 -0.16 -13.86 -11.28
N ASN A 87 -0.01 -14.00 -9.95
CA ASN A 87 -0.20 -15.29 -9.28
C ASN A 87 -1.62 -15.85 -9.44
N PHE A 88 -2.66 -15.01 -9.39
CA PHE A 88 -4.03 -15.49 -9.63
C PHE A 88 -4.22 -15.96 -11.08
N ILE A 89 -3.60 -15.28 -12.06
CA ILE A 89 -3.61 -15.72 -13.46
C ILE A 89 -2.90 -17.07 -13.58
N ASP A 90 -1.74 -17.25 -12.94
CA ASP A 90 -1.01 -18.52 -12.94
C ASP A 90 -1.86 -19.66 -12.37
N ILE A 91 -2.55 -19.44 -11.25
CA ILE A 91 -3.48 -20.43 -10.66
C ILE A 91 -4.62 -20.76 -11.63
N ILE A 92 -5.21 -19.78 -12.31
CA ILE A 92 -6.30 -20.00 -13.27
C ILE A 92 -5.82 -20.89 -14.43
N MET A 93 -4.62 -20.63 -14.95
CA MET A 93 -4.10 -21.36 -16.10
C MET A 93 -3.67 -22.78 -15.71
N ASN A 94 -2.97 -22.91 -14.57
CA ASN A 94 -2.16 -24.09 -14.27
C ASN A 94 -2.69 -24.98 -13.13
N ALA A 95 -3.69 -24.55 -12.34
CA ALA A 95 -4.20 -25.40 -11.26
C ALA A 95 -4.92 -26.65 -11.79
N ASP A 96 -4.75 -27.80 -11.15
CA ASP A 96 -5.44 -29.03 -11.57
C ASP A 96 -6.94 -29.03 -11.20
N LYS A 97 -7.29 -28.33 -10.11
CA LYS A 97 -8.66 -28.31 -9.57
C LYS A 97 -9.47 -27.16 -10.16
N ALA A 98 -10.58 -27.50 -10.82
CA ALA A 98 -11.53 -26.53 -11.35
C ALA A 98 -12.05 -25.54 -10.28
N ALA A 99 -12.25 -26.01 -9.05
CA ALA A 99 -12.69 -25.16 -7.94
C ALA A 99 -11.67 -24.05 -7.61
N ASP A 100 -10.37 -24.35 -7.68
CA ASP A 100 -9.32 -23.36 -7.38
C ASP A 100 -9.17 -22.35 -8.52
N LYS A 101 -9.34 -22.79 -9.78
CA LYS A 101 -9.45 -21.89 -10.94
C LYS A 101 -10.62 -20.91 -10.80
N ILE A 102 -11.81 -21.41 -10.42
CA ILE A 102 -13.01 -20.58 -10.26
C ILE A 102 -12.84 -19.58 -9.12
N ARG A 103 -12.25 -19.98 -7.98
CA ARG A 103 -11.96 -19.08 -6.86
C ARG A 103 -10.96 -17.99 -7.22
N ALA A 104 -9.88 -18.36 -7.93
CA ALA A 104 -8.88 -17.41 -8.40
C ALA A 104 -9.49 -16.41 -9.40
N LEU A 105 -10.29 -16.89 -10.35
CA LEU A 105 -11.01 -16.05 -11.31
C LEU A 105 -11.98 -15.09 -10.61
N ALA A 106 -12.77 -15.58 -9.65
CA ALA A 106 -13.71 -14.74 -8.89
C ALA A 106 -12.99 -13.65 -8.09
N THR A 107 -11.84 -13.99 -7.48
CA THR A 107 -11.01 -13.04 -6.72
C THR A 107 -10.41 -11.98 -7.65
N LEU A 108 -9.88 -12.39 -8.81
CA LEU A 108 -9.33 -11.48 -9.81
C LEU A 108 -10.42 -10.56 -10.39
N HIS A 109 -11.59 -11.10 -10.69
CA HIS A 109 -12.72 -10.31 -11.19
C HIS A 109 -13.17 -9.25 -10.18
N ARG A 110 -13.27 -9.60 -8.89
CA ARG A 110 -13.58 -8.62 -7.82
C ARG A 110 -12.50 -7.53 -7.73
N ALA A 111 -11.23 -7.90 -7.83
CA ALA A 111 -10.11 -6.95 -7.78
C ALA A 111 -10.12 -5.96 -8.96
N VAL A 112 -10.48 -6.43 -10.17
CA VAL A 112 -10.46 -5.62 -11.39
C VAL A 112 -11.74 -4.81 -11.61
N VAL A 113 -12.91 -5.41 -11.39
CA VAL A 113 -14.21 -4.82 -11.74
C VAL A 113 -14.81 -4.01 -10.60
N ALA A 114 -14.67 -4.47 -9.35
CA ALA A 114 -15.28 -3.79 -8.21
C ALA A 114 -14.35 -2.76 -7.53
N GLY A 115 -13.09 -2.64 -7.97
CA GLY A 115 -12.08 -1.82 -7.30
C GLY A 115 -11.80 -2.22 -5.85
N LYS A 116 -12.31 -3.38 -5.42
CA LYS A 116 -12.12 -3.91 -4.07
C LYS A 116 -10.87 -4.75 -4.05
N ARG A 117 -9.84 -4.30 -3.31
CA ARG A 117 -8.61 -5.08 -3.09
C ARG A 117 -8.96 -6.48 -2.62
N PRO A 118 -8.30 -7.53 -3.14
CA PRO A 118 -8.48 -8.88 -2.64
C PRO A 118 -8.02 -8.89 -1.17
N ASP A 119 -8.95 -9.19 -0.27
CA ASP A 119 -8.62 -9.33 1.15
C ASP A 119 -7.90 -10.68 1.31
N ASN A 120 -6.57 -10.63 1.45
CA ASN A 120 -5.75 -11.82 1.70
C ASN A 120 -5.88 -12.35 3.13
N ARG A 121 -6.74 -11.75 3.97
CA ARG A 121 -7.10 -12.36 5.25
C ARG A 121 -7.99 -13.56 4.97
N ARG A 122 -7.48 -14.75 5.29
CA ARG A 122 -8.32 -15.94 5.48
C ARG A 122 -9.33 -15.62 6.58
N LYS A 123 -10.51 -15.16 6.20
CA LYS A 123 -11.68 -15.20 7.07
C LYS A 123 -12.21 -16.62 6.98
N ASP A 124 -11.79 -17.43 7.94
CA ASP A 124 -12.51 -18.64 8.28
C ASP A 124 -13.89 -18.20 8.80
N GLY A 125 -14.93 -18.45 8.00
CA GLY A 125 -16.33 -18.25 8.39
C GLY A 125 -17.07 -17.17 7.63
N GLU A 126 -18.13 -17.62 6.95
CA GLU A 126 -19.25 -16.81 6.42
C GLU A 126 -19.00 -16.03 5.14
N ASP A 127 -19.04 -16.73 4.01
CA ASP A 127 -19.78 -16.27 2.83
C ASP A 127 -20.28 -17.53 2.10
N SER A 128 -21.52 -17.91 2.42
CA SER A 128 -22.20 -19.05 1.82
C SER A 128 -22.37 -18.84 0.30
N PRO A 129 -22.05 -19.84 -0.55
CA PRO A 129 -22.05 -19.70 -2.01
C PRO A 129 -23.46 -19.61 -2.65
N GLU A 130 -24.53 -19.55 -1.85
CA GLU A 130 -25.92 -19.57 -2.36
C GLU A 130 -26.30 -18.31 -3.14
N SER A 131 -25.62 -17.18 -2.97
CA SER A 131 -25.97 -15.94 -3.70
C SER A 131 -25.54 -15.92 -5.17
N LEU A 132 -24.72 -16.89 -5.62
CA LEU A 132 -24.31 -17.02 -7.02
C LEU A 132 -25.29 -17.84 -7.87
N LEU A 133 -26.08 -18.71 -7.25
CA LEU A 133 -27.02 -19.60 -7.97
C LEU A 133 -28.35 -18.92 -8.28
N SER A 134 -28.78 -17.93 -7.49
CA SER A 134 -30.02 -17.18 -7.72
C SER A 134 -29.98 -16.24 -8.94
N PHE A 135 -28.82 -16.09 -9.59
CA PHE A 135 -28.67 -15.29 -10.81
C PHE A 135 -28.89 -16.11 -12.09
N PHE A 136 -28.81 -17.45 -12.02
CA PHE A 136 -28.97 -18.34 -13.17
C PHE A 136 -30.38 -18.92 -13.34
N GLU A 137 -31.26 -18.75 -12.35
CA GLU A 137 -32.61 -19.30 -12.38
C GLU A 137 -33.58 -18.26 -12.95
N GLY A 138 -33.54 -18.09 -14.27
CA GLY A 138 -34.41 -17.17 -14.98
C GLY A 138 -34.48 -17.43 -16.49
N GLY A 139 -35.32 -18.40 -16.87
CA GLY A 139 -36.04 -18.41 -18.16
C GLY A 139 -35.69 -19.51 -19.16
N GLU A 140 -36.61 -20.46 -19.34
CA GLU A 140 -37.08 -20.93 -20.67
C GLU A 140 -38.30 -21.87 -20.50
N ASP A 141 -39.48 -21.31 -20.74
CA ASP A 141 -40.49 -21.68 -21.76
C ASP A 141 -40.88 -23.17 -21.95
N GLY A 142 -42.19 -23.46 -21.98
CA GLY A 142 -42.71 -24.61 -22.73
C GLY A 142 -43.94 -25.33 -22.16
N GLU A 143 -45.04 -25.24 -22.90
CA GLU A 143 -46.33 -25.96 -22.86
C GLU A 143 -46.33 -27.41 -22.31
N ASP A 144 -47.34 -27.77 -21.50
CA ASP A 144 -48.48 -28.58 -21.95
C ASP A 144 -49.42 -28.99 -20.79
N TYR A 145 -50.71 -29.12 -21.15
CA TYR A 145 -51.93 -29.54 -20.43
C TYR A 145 -52.82 -28.47 -19.79
#